data_AF-F0NHW3-F1
#
_entry.id   AF-F0NHW3-F1
#
_cell.length_a   1.000
_cell.length_b   1.000
_cell.length_c   1.000
_cell.angle_alpha   90.00
_cell.angle_beta   90.00
_cell.angle_gamma   90.00
#
_symmetry.space_group_name_H-M   'P 1'
#
loop_
_entity.id
_entity.type
_entity.pdbx_description
1 polymer ?
#
loop_
_entity_poly.entity_id
_entity_poly.type
_entity_poly.pdbx_seq_one_letter_code
_entity_poly.pdbx_strand_id
1 'polypeptide(L)' 'MNAVICPKCRIRMDFIAESESTDGTKKVIRYYYRCPACGSRILDSNIETIKDTTNILIKITH' A
#
# COMPACT_ATOMS: atom_id res chain seq x y z
N MET A 1 13.21 8.78 -9.10
CA MET A 1 12.61 8.09 -7.93
C MET A 1 13.75 7.64 -7.02
N ASN A 2 13.75 8.08 -5.76
CA ASN A 2 14.74 7.62 -4.78
C ASN A 2 14.44 6.16 -4.41
N ALA A 3 15.45 5.29 -4.47
CA ALA A 3 15.30 3.91 -4.06
C ALA A 3 15.14 3.85 -2.54
N VAL A 4 14.11 3.15 -2.04
CA VAL A 4 13.95 2.90 -0.61
C VAL A 4 14.90 1.78 -0.20
N ILE A 5 15.74 2.06 0.78
CA ILE A 5 16.74 1.14 1.30
C ILE A 5 16.24 0.55 2.61
N CYS A 6 16.33 -0.78 2.74
CA CYS A 6 15.94 -1.46 3.97
C CYS A 6 16.86 -1.01 5.12
N PRO A 7 16.31 -0.52 6.25
CA PRO A 7 17.11 -0.06 7.39
C PRO A 7 17.90 -1.19 8.06
N LYS A 8 17.48 -2.46 7.87
CA LYS A 8 18.16 -3.63 8.43
C LYS A 8 19.24 -4.20 7.50
N CYS A 9 18.88 -4.49 6.25
CA CYS A 9 19.76 -5.18 5.31
C CYS A 9 20.59 -4.24 4.43
N ARG A 10 20.26 -2.93 4.41
CA ARG A 10 20.89 -1.92 3.53
C ARG A 10 20.84 -2.26 2.03
N ILE A 11 19.86 -3.06 1.62
CA ILE A 11 19.57 -3.36 0.21
C ILE A 11 18.32 -2.62 -0.26
N ARG A 12 18.12 -2.53 -1.58
CA ARG A 12 16.91 -1.96 -2.18
C ARG A 12 15.69 -2.80 -1.83
N MET A 13 14.59 -2.10 -1.52
CA MET A 13 13.28 -2.71 -1.27
C MET A 13 12.43 -2.72 -2.52
N ASP A 14 11.55 -3.70 -2.63
CA ASP A 14 10.58 -3.82 -3.71
C ASP A 14 9.33 -3.02 -3.35
N PHE A 15 8.82 -2.26 -4.31
CA PHE A 15 7.55 -1.55 -4.15
C PHE A 15 6.40 -2.48 -4.52
N ILE A 16 5.49 -2.70 -3.58
CA ILE A 16 4.36 -3.62 -3.71
C ILE A 16 3.06 -2.82 -3.62
N ALA A 17 2.14 -3.13 -4.54
CA ALA A 17 0.76 -2.67 -4.51
C ALA A 17 -0.17 -3.87 -4.32
N GLU A 18 -0.88 -3.91 -3.20
CA GLU A 18 -1.89 -4.93 -2.91
C GLU A 18 -3.27 -4.29 -2.98
N SER A 19 -4.18 -4.90 -3.75
CA SER A 19 -5.57 -4.48 -3.81
C SER A 19 -6.48 -5.54 -3.22
N GLU A 20 -7.32 -5.12 -2.29
CA GLU A 20 -8.38 -5.92 -1.68
C GLU A 20 -9.72 -5.27 -2.03
N SER A 21 -10.69 -6.07 -2.47
CA SER A 21 -12.04 -5.58 -2.78
C SER A 21 -13.06 -6.44 -2.04
N THR A 22 -13.97 -5.79 -1.32
CA THR A 22 -15.06 -6.44 -0.60
C THR A 22 -16.36 -6.08 -1.30
N ASP A 23 -17.01 -7.08 -1.90
CA ASP A 23 -18.38 -7.04 -2.43
C ASP A 23 -18.73 -5.79 -3.28
N GLY A 24 -17.74 -5.25 -4.01
CA GLY A 24 -17.89 -4.08 -4.89
C GLY A 24 -18.18 -2.73 -4.19
N THR A 25 -18.33 -2.73 -2.87
CA THR A 25 -18.64 -1.53 -2.06
C THR A 25 -17.38 -0.93 -1.44
N LYS A 26 -16.37 -1.74 -1.16
CA LYS A 26 -15.12 -1.29 -0.58
C LYS A 26 -13.94 -1.80 -1.37
N LYS A 27 -13.01 -0.91 -1.70
CA LYS A 27 -11.72 -1.24 -2.31
C LYS A 27 -10.60 -0.62 -1.49
N VAL A 28 -9.62 -1.41 -1.11
CA VAL A 28 -8.44 -0.95 -0.36
C VAL A 28 -7.21 -1.25 -1.20
N ILE A 29 -6.38 -0.25 -1.45
CA ILE A 29 -5.11 -0.37 -2.15
C ILE A 29 -4.01 0.02 -1.18
N ARG A 30 -3.14 -0.93 -0.85
CA ARG A 30 -2.02 -0.76 0.07
C ARG A 30 -0.73 -0.72 -0.74
N TYR A 31 -0.03 0.41 -0.65
CA TYR A 31 1.30 0.61 -1.19
C TYR A 31 2.31 0.51 -0.05
N TYR A 32 3.28 -0.38 -0.21
CA TYR A 32 4.33 -0.56 0.77
C TYR A 32 5.61 -1.06 0.12
N TYR A 33 6.74 -0.77 0.76
CA TYR A 33 8.02 -1.34 0.39
C TYR A 33 8.27 -2.62 1.18
N ARG A 34 8.74 -3.68 0.53
CA ARG A 34 9.13 -4.94 1.18
C ARG A 34 10.60 -5.26 0.92
N CYS A 35 11.33 -5.62 1.96
CA CYS A 35 12.71 -6.07 1.82
C CYS A 35 12.73 -7.54 1.35
N PRO A 36 13.37 -7.88 0.21
CA PRO A 36 13.42 -9.25 -0.27
C PRO A 36 14.30 -10.16 0.61
N ALA A 37 15.26 -9.60 1.36
CA ALA A 37 16.16 -10.41 2.21
C ALA A 37 15.59 -10.73 3.59
N CYS A 38 14.96 -9.76 4.29
CA CYS A 38 14.47 -9.96 5.66
C CYS A 38 12.95 -9.82 5.82
N GLY A 39 12.23 -9.49 4.75
CA GLY A 39 10.78 -9.34 4.79
C GLY A 39 10.24 -8.09 5.49
N SER A 40 11.11 -7.20 5.99
CA SER A 40 10.69 -5.93 6.62
C SER A 40 9.81 -5.12 5.66
N ARG A 41 8.77 -4.48 6.20
CA ARG A 41 7.81 -3.67 5.43
C ARG A 41 7.86 -2.21 5.88
N ILE A 42 7.76 -1.28 4.94
CA ILE A 42 7.58 0.15 5.19
C ILE A 42 6.30 0.55 4.47
N LEU A 43 5.28 0.99 5.23
CA LEU A 43 4.05 1.50 4.64
C LEU A 43 4.37 2.81 3.91
N ASP A 44 3.83 2.97 2.70
CA ASP A 44 3.96 4.21 1.93
C ASP A 44 2.63 4.96 1.89
N SER A 45 1.59 4.28 1.39
CA SER A 45 0.27 4.87 1.23
C SER A 45 -0.80 3.78 1.32
N ASN A 46 -1.93 4.11 1.91
CA ASN A 46 -3.11 3.27 1.92
C ASN A 46 -4.30 4.08 1.40
N ILE A 47 -4.88 3.60 0.31
CA ILE A 47 -6.04 4.20 -0.36
C ILE A 47 -7.25 3.32 -0.09
N GLU A 48 -8.23 3.87 0.61
CA GLU A 48 -9.52 3.22 0.84
C GLU A 48 -10.59 3.95 0.02
N THR A 49 -11.30 3.21 -0.83
CA THR A 49 -12.45 3.67 -1.58
C THR A 49 -13.69 2.97 -1.05
N ILE A 50 -14.68 3.74 -0.62
CA ILE A 50 -15.98 3.26 -0.17
C ILE A 50 -17.02 3.83 -1.12
N LYS A 51 -17.69 2.94 -1.85
CA LYS A 51 -18.79 3.27 -2.73
C LYS A 51 -20.10 3.16 -1.94
N ASP A 52 -20.76 4.28 -1.79
CA ASP A 52 -22.15 4.37 -1.36
C ASP A 52 -23.05 4.48 -2.61
N THR A 53 -24.35 4.38 -2.43
CA THR A 53 -25.39 4.48 -3.47
C THR A 53 -25.32 5.77 -4.29
N THR A 54 -24.87 6.87 -3.69
CA THR A 54 -24.85 8.20 -4.30
C THR A 54 -23.46 8.84 -4.36
N ASN A 55 -22.51 8.34 -3.58
CA ASN A 55 -21.20 8.95 -3.39
C ASN A 55 -20.08 7.93 -3.41
N ILE A 56 -18.88 8.37 -3.80
CA ILE A 56 -17.65 7.60 -3.64
C ILE A 56 -16.76 8.37 -2.68
N LEU A 57 -16.46 7.75 -1.54
CA LEU A 57 -15.57 8.31 -0.54
C LEU A 57 -14.18 7.71 -0.72
N ILE A 58 -13.18 8.56 -0.93
CA ILE A 58 -11.78 8.16 -1.10
C ILE A 58 -11.00 8.70 0.10
N LYS A 59 -10.41 7.80 0.89
CA LYS A 59 -9.48 8.15 1.98
C LYS A 59 -8.07 7.76 1.57
N ILE A 60 -7.13 8.68 1.74
CA ILE A 60 -5.71 8.45 1.53
C ILE A 60 -5.01 8.66 2.87
N THR A 61 -4.19 7.69 3.26
CA THR A 61 -3.41 7.71 4.51
C THR A 61 -1.96 7.33 4.20
N HIS A 62 -1.00 7.99 4.86
CA HIS A 62 0.44 7.76 4.73
C HIS A 62 1.02 7.24 6.04
#